data_AF-A0A1F6LLD9-F1
#
_entry.id   AF-A0A1F6LLD9-F1
#
_cell.length_a   1.000
_cell.length_b   1.000
_cell.length_c   1.000
_cell.angle_alpha   90.00
_cell.angle_beta   90.00
_cell.angle_gamma   90.00
#
_symmetry.space_group_name_H-M   'P 1'
#
loop_
_entity.id
_entity.type
_entity.pdbx_description
1 polymer ?
#
loop_
_entity_poly.entity_id
_entity_poly.type
_entity_poly.pdbx_seq_one_letter_code
_entity_poly.pdbx_strand_id
1 'polypeptide(L)'
;MITIWNFIVKKNELNCGTFIKAILQDTNASSALFIGNRPPKSQLLKGIPHLYLLEKHLCTGKKFEKLKTKLKHLPDDVYLSFDLDVMDVQAIKTAWDQGTLTIPEIMQCIEIIKQHKNIIGADINGYIGPPDIFPDRSLYLKIANSILLS
;
A
#
# COMPACT_ATOMS: atom_id res chain seq x y z
N MET A 1 6.20 -2.09 -8.54
CA MET A 1 4.90 -2.00 -7.83
C MET A 1 5.12 -1.48 -6.41
N ILE A 2 4.22 -0.65 -5.90
CA ILE A 2 4.21 -0.18 -4.50
C ILE A 2 2.89 -0.63 -3.87
N THR A 3 2.96 -1.14 -2.64
CA THR A 3 1.78 -1.51 -1.86
C THR A 3 1.78 -0.74 -0.54
N ILE A 4 0.63 -0.25 -0.09
CA ILE A 4 0.44 0.34 1.24
C ILE A 4 -0.63 -0.43 2.00
N TRP A 5 -0.20 -1.46 2.73
CA TRP A 5 -1.05 -2.57 3.15
C TRP A 5 -0.65 -3.10 4.53
N ASN A 6 -1.63 -3.63 5.28
CA ASN A 6 -1.37 -4.42 6.48
C ASN A 6 -1.46 -5.93 6.17
N PHE A 7 -0.32 -6.58 5.86
CA PHE A 7 -0.31 -8.01 5.58
C PHE A 7 -0.62 -8.85 6.82
N ILE A 8 -1.85 -9.36 6.90
CA ILE A 8 -2.27 -10.31 7.93
C ILE A 8 -2.37 -11.71 7.34
N VAL A 9 -1.72 -12.64 8.03
CA VAL A 9 -1.63 -14.03 7.60
C VAL A 9 -2.75 -14.83 8.26
N LYS A 10 -3.82 -15.12 7.51
CA LYS A 10 -4.59 -16.34 7.76
C LYS A 10 -4.06 -17.42 6.81
N LYS A 11 -3.67 -18.57 7.38
CA LYS A 11 -3.16 -19.74 6.63
C LYS A 11 -4.20 -20.19 5.59
N ASN A 12 -3.75 -20.50 4.38
CA ASN A 12 -4.44 -21.30 3.35
C ASN A 12 -5.60 -20.69 2.53
N GLU A 13 -5.73 -19.37 2.41
CA GLU A 13 -6.72 -18.77 1.49
C GLU A 13 -6.07 -17.85 0.44
N LEU A 14 -6.69 -17.75 -0.73
CA LEU A 14 -6.43 -16.69 -1.73
C LEU A 14 -6.58 -15.35 -1.01
N ASN A 15 -5.47 -14.74 -0.66
CA ASN A 15 -5.44 -13.47 0.05
C ASN A 15 -4.77 -12.42 -0.82
N CYS A 16 -4.96 -11.16 -0.44
CA CYS A 16 -4.44 -10.01 -1.15
C CYS A 16 -2.91 -10.16 -1.43
N GLY A 17 -2.14 -10.85 -0.58
CA GLY A 17 -0.72 -11.10 -0.80
C GLY A 17 -0.38 -12.01 -2.00
N THR A 18 -1.33 -12.84 -2.47
CA THR A 18 -1.20 -13.56 -3.74
C THR A 18 -1.36 -12.66 -4.96
N PHE A 19 -2.06 -11.54 -4.83
CA PHE A 19 -2.20 -10.56 -5.92
C PHE A 19 -0.85 -9.93 -6.28
N ILE A 20 -0.05 -9.53 -5.29
CA ILE A 20 1.29 -8.96 -5.55
C ILE A 20 2.20 -9.97 -6.25
N LYS A 21 2.14 -11.22 -5.79
CA LYS A 21 2.85 -12.32 -6.42
C LYS A 21 2.42 -12.51 -7.87
N ALA A 22 1.12 -12.50 -8.15
CA ALA A 22 0.59 -12.59 -9.52
C ALA A 22 1.05 -11.41 -10.40
N ILE A 23 0.95 -10.17 -9.91
CA ILE A 23 1.43 -8.99 -10.65
C ILE A 23 2.91 -9.12 -11.00
N LEU A 24 3.75 -9.55 -10.05
CA LEU A 24 5.18 -9.73 -10.31
C LEU A 24 5.49 -10.93 -11.23
N GLN A 25 4.60 -11.91 -11.35
CA GLN A 25 4.77 -13.07 -12.25
C GLN A 25 4.25 -12.80 -13.67
N ASP A 26 3.12 -12.10 -13.77
CA ASP A 26 2.33 -12.01 -14.99
C ASP A 26 2.53 -10.67 -15.72
N THR A 27 3.34 -9.77 -15.17
CA THR A 27 3.65 -8.46 -15.76
C THR A 27 5.15 -8.17 -15.79
N ASN A 28 5.55 -7.05 -16.41
CA ASN A 28 6.94 -6.60 -16.42
C ASN A 28 7.40 -5.92 -15.10
N ALA A 29 6.64 -6.05 -14.02
CA ALA A 29 7.00 -5.50 -12.72
C ALA A 29 8.28 -6.17 -12.17
N SER A 30 9.36 -5.41 -12.06
CA SER A 30 10.68 -5.94 -11.70
C SER A 30 11.01 -5.86 -10.20
N SER A 31 10.17 -5.23 -9.38
CA SER A 31 10.37 -5.08 -7.94
C SER A 31 9.09 -4.66 -7.23
N ALA A 32 9.05 -4.93 -5.92
CA ALA A 32 7.97 -4.50 -5.03
C ALA A 32 8.49 -3.73 -3.81
N LEU A 33 7.78 -2.66 -3.44
CA LEU A 33 7.93 -1.98 -2.15
C LEU A 33 6.64 -2.16 -1.33
N PHE A 34 6.78 -2.78 -0.16
CA PHE A 34 5.70 -2.94 0.81
C PHE A 34 5.80 -1.87 1.89
N ILE A 35 4.78 -1.05 2.00
CA ILE A 35 4.61 -0.04 3.04
C ILE A 35 3.52 -0.53 3.99
N GLY A 36 3.75 -0.43 5.30
CA GLY A 36 2.83 -0.96 6.31
C GLY A 36 3.43 -2.20 6.98
N ASN A 37 3.18 -3.39 6.43
CA ASN A 37 3.70 -4.63 6.99
C ASN A 37 4.57 -5.44 6.01
N ARG A 38 5.26 -6.46 6.53
CA ARG A 38 6.04 -7.39 5.71
C ARG A 38 5.17 -8.59 5.30
N PRO A 39 5.03 -8.91 4.01
CA PRO A 39 4.33 -10.12 3.60
C PRO A 39 5.09 -11.39 4.04
N PRO A 40 4.37 -12.52 4.21
CA PRO A 40 4.96 -13.85 4.36
C PRO A 40 6.01 -14.16 3.30
N LYS A 41 7.07 -14.90 3.69
CA LYS A 41 8.09 -15.37 2.74
C LYS A 41 7.51 -16.20 1.59
N SER A 42 6.41 -16.91 1.81
CA SER A 42 5.71 -17.71 0.80
C SER A 42 5.11 -16.87 -0.35
N GLN A 43 4.89 -15.57 -0.11
CA GLN A 43 4.37 -14.62 -1.09
C GLN A 43 5.49 -13.85 -1.82
N LEU A 44 6.74 -14.04 -1.42
CA LEU A 44 7.89 -13.43 -2.08
C LEU A 44 8.35 -14.29 -3.26
N LEU A 45 8.71 -13.64 -4.36
CA LEU A 45 9.31 -14.32 -5.51
C LEU A 45 10.83 -14.34 -5.40
N LYS A 46 11.42 -15.49 -5.71
CA LYS A 46 12.88 -15.63 -5.73
C LYS A 46 13.45 -14.84 -6.90
N GLY A 47 14.55 -14.12 -6.67
CA GLY A 47 15.24 -13.35 -7.72
C GLY A 47 14.65 -11.95 -7.99
N ILE A 48 13.50 -11.62 -7.39
CA ILE A 48 12.90 -10.28 -7.49
C ILE A 48 13.22 -9.49 -6.22
N PRO A 49 13.64 -8.22 -6.32
CA PRO A 49 13.80 -7.34 -5.16
C PRO A 49 12.46 -7.04 -4.46
N HIS A 50 12.44 -7.24 -3.14
CA HIS A 50 11.31 -6.90 -2.27
C HIS A 50 11.82 -5.95 -1.17
N LEU A 51 11.33 -4.72 -1.18
CA LEU A 51 11.68 -3.65 -0.24
C LEU A 51 10.55 -3.47 0.78
N TYR A 52 10.90 -3.01 1.99
CA TYR A 52 9.91 -2.86 3.06
C TYR A 52 10.08 -1.54 3.80
N LEU A 53 8.96 -0.90 4.11
CA LEU A 53 8.84 0.25 5.01
C LEU A 53 7.73 -0.03 6.03
N LEU A 54 8.12 -0.55 7.19
CA LEU A 54 7.19 -0.96 8.23
C LEU A 54 6.51 0.24 8.91
N GLU A 55 5.27 0.10 9.37
CA GLU A 55 4.48 1.15 10.05
C GLU A 55 5.27 1.81 11.19
N LYS A 56 5.92 1.02 12.04
CA LYS A 56 6.77 1.55 13.13
C LYS A 56 7.85 2.53 12.67
N HIS A 57 8.32 2.42 11.42
CA HIS A 57 9.28 3.35 10.83
C HIS A 57 8.62 4.61 10.28
N LEU A 58 7.34 4.51 9.90
CA LEU A 58 6.44 5.62 9.63
C LEU A 58 5.91 6.29 10.91
N CYS A 59 6.21 5.79 12.11
CA CYS A 59 5.82 6.45 13.38
C CYS A 59 6.93 7.33 14.01
N THR A 60 8.17 7.32 13.48
CA THR A 60 9.33 8.05 14.05
C THR A 60 9.82 9.19 13.16
N GLY A 61 10.14 10.39 13.68
CA GLY A 61 10.42 11.65 12.92
C GLY A 61 11.37 11.66 11.70
N LYS A 62 12.03 10.55 11.34
CA LYS A 62 12.77 10.34 10.07
C LYS A 62 11.96 9.55 9.01
N LYS A 63 10.63 9.48 9.15
CA LYS A 63 9.66 8.64 8.40
C LYS A 63 9.91 8.63 6.89
N PHE A 64 9.99 9.81 6.31
CA PHE A 64 9.92 10.03 4.87
C PHE A 64 11.25 9.92 4.14
N GLU A 65 12.37 10.13 4.82
CA GLU A 65 13.69 9.94 4.22
C GLU A 65 13.96 8.46 3.90
N LYS A 66 13.43 7.56 4.74
CA LYS A 66 13.47 6.12 4.46
C LYS A 66 12.63 5.78 3.22
N LEU A 67 11.43 6.36 3.09
CA LEU A 67 10.59 6.18 1.89
C LEU A 67 11.33 6.65 0.64
N LYS A 68 11.84 7.90 0.62
CA LYS A 68 12.63 8.44 -0.49
C LYS A 68 13.80 7.54 -0.86
N THR A 69 14.53 7.03 0.13
CA THR A 69 15.65 6.11 -0.09
C THR A 69 15.19 4.80 -0.75
N LYS A 70 14.05 4.22 -0.33
CA LYS A 70 13.50 3.02 -0.96
C LYS A 70 13.03 3.27 -2.40
N LEU A 71 12.43 4.42 -2.67
CA LEU A 71 11.95 4.77 -4.02
C LEU A 71 13.09 4.83 -5.04
N LYS A 72 14.31 5.22 -4.65
CA LYS A 72 15.49 5.20 -5.54
C LYS A 72 15.85 3.81 -6.08
N HIS A 73 15.38 2.75 -5.43
CA HIS A 73 15.64 1.36 -5.83
C HIS A 73 14.50 0.76 -6.67
N LEU A 74 13.45 1.52 -6.96
CA LEU A 74 12.35 1.10 -7.83
C LEU A 74 12.51 1.73 -9.22
N PRO A 75 11.94 1.10 -10.27
CA PRO A 75 11.71 1.74 -11.57
C PRO A 75 10.96 3.07 -11.43
N ASP A 76 11.00 3.91 -12.45
CA ASP A 76 10.28 5.20 -12.43
C ASP A 76 8.77 5.03 -12.56
N ASP A 77 8.35 4.11 -13.43
CA ASP A 77 6.94 3.72 -13.54
C ASP A 77 6.56 2.77 -12.41
N VAL A 78 5.54 3.17 -11.65
CA VAL A 78 5.02 2.40 -10.53
C VAL A 78 3.51 2.28 -10.59
N TYR A 79 3.04 1.07 -10.32
CA TYR A 79 1.64 0.81 -10.00
C TYR A 79 1.46 0.83 -8.48
N LEU A 80 0.43 1.52 -7.98
CA LEU A 80 0.15 1.70 -6.56
C LEU A 80 -1.09 0.90 -6.14
N SER A 81 -0.92 -0.09 -5.26
CA SER A 81 -2.05 -0.76 -4.63
C SER A 81 -2.20 -0.33 -3.18
N PHE A 82 -3.39 0.12 -2.81
CA PHE A 82 -3.70 0.65 -1.48
C PHE A 82 -4.76 -0.21 -0.80
N ASP A 83 -4.44 -0.82 0.34
CA ASP A 83 -5.43 -1.50 1.17
C ASP A 83 -5.79 -0.60 2.35
N LEU A 84 -7.08 -0.36 2.54
CA LEU A 84 -7.59 0.49 3.62
C LEU A 84 -7.31 -0.11 5.00
N ASP A 85 -6.99 -1.40 5.11
CA ASP A 85 -6.64 -2.06 6.37
C ASP A 85 -5.34 -1.55 7.02
N VAL A 86 -4.52 -0.78 6.30
CA VAL A 86 -3.33 -0.11 6.85
C VAL A 86 -3.67 1.09 7.73
N MET A 87 -4.91 1.58 7.65
CA MET A 87 -5.38 2.71 8.43
C MET A 87 -5.68 2.33 9.87
N ASP A 88 -5.64 3.32 10.76
CA ASP A 88 -6.22 3.23 12.10
C ASP A 88 -7.75 3.06 12.04
N VAL A 89 -8.29 2.28 13.01
CA VAL A 89 -9.72 1.98 13.18
C VAL A 89 -10.61 3.20 13.35
N GLN A 90 -10.06 4.34 13.78
CA GLN A 90 -10.82 5.60 13.86
C GLN A 90 -11.05 6.22 12.49
N ALA A 91 -10.20 5.92 11.50
CA ALA A 91 -10.33 6.44 10.14
C ALA A 91 -11.32 5.62 9.29
N ILE A 92 -11.28 4.29 9.40
CA ILE A 92 -12.21 3.39 8.71
C ILE A 92 -12.35 2.08 9.49
N LYS A 93 -13.48 1.39 9.37
CA LYS A 93 -13.61 0.00 9.85
C LYS A 93 -13.48 -0.94 8.67
N THR A 94 -12.54 -1.88 8.76
CA THR A 94 -12.41 -3.00 7.83
C THR A 94 -12.73 -4.31 8.58
N ALA A 95 -12.89 -5.44 7.87
CA ALA A 95 -13.02 -6.76 8.52
C ALA A 95 -11.67 -7.45 8.78
N TRP A 96 -10.57 -6.74 8.57
CA TRP A 96 -9.20 -7.22 8.79
C TRP A 96 -8.58 -6.50 9.99
N ASP A 97 -7.53 -7.07 10.60
CA ASP A 97 -6.81 -6.36 11.67
C ASP A 97 -6.25 -5.06 11.09
N GLN A 98 -6.43 -3.97 11.81
CA GLN A 98 -6.09 -2.66 11.28
C GLN A 98 -4.67 -2.24 11.65
N GLY A 99 -4.06 -1.49 10.75
CA GLY A 99 -2.78 -0.83 10.96
C GLY A 99 -2.93 0.39 11.84
N THR A 100 -1.90 1.22 11.82
CA THR A 100 -1.79 2.40 12.69
C THR A 100 -1.60 3.70 11.92
N LEU A 101 -1.61 3.65 10.58
CA LEU A 101 -1.36 4.84 9.77
C LEU A 101 -2.56 5.78 9.78
N THR A 102 -2.28 7.04 10.05
CA THR A 102 -3.27 8.12 9.98
C THR A 102 -3.47 8.59 8.53
N ILE A 103 -4.61 9.20 8.24
CA ILE A 103 -4.88 9.80 6.91
C ILE A 103 -3.75 10.78 6.50
N PRO A 104 -3.28 11.72 7.33
CA PRO A 104 -2.17 12.60 6.96
C PRO A 104 -0.88 11.87 6.59
N GLU A 105 -0.54 10.78 7.29
CA GLU A 105 0.65 9.98 7.00
C GLU A 105 0.54 9.26 5.66
N ILE A 106 -0.64 8.75 5.34
CA ILE A 106 -0.93 8.12 4.03
C ILE A 106 -0.83 9.15 2.91
N MET A 107 -1.47 10.31 3.07
CA MET A 107 -1.43 11.38 2.08
C MET A 107 0.01 11.85 1.84
N GLN A 108 0.80 11.96 2.91
CA GLN A 108 2.22 12.33 2.78
C GLN A 108 3.04 11.23 2.09
N CYS A 109 2.75 9.94 2.32
CA CYS A 109 3.39 8.86 1.58
C CYS A 109 3.08 8.93 0.09
N ILE A 110 1.80 9.11 -0.28
CA ILE A 110 1.36 9.21 -1.67
C ILE A 110 2.01 10.42 -2.36
N GLU A 111 2.03 11.57 -1.69
CA GLU A 111 2.66 12.79 -2.20
C GLU A 111 4.15 12.58 -2.49
N ILE A 112 4.88 11.95 -1.56
CA ILE A 112 6.29 11.63 -1.78
C ILE A 112 6.48 10.65 -2.93
N ILE A 113 5.60 9.65 -3.08
CA ILE A 113 5.67 8.71 -4.20
C ILE A 113 5.49 9.47 -5.51
N LYS A 114 4.49 10.33 -5.63
CA LYS A 114 4.24 11.16 -6.83
C LYS A 114 5.41 12.06 -7.19
N GLN A 115 6.06 12.65 -6.18
CA GLN A 115 7.22 13.52 -6.41
C GLN A 115 8.45 12.78 -6.95
N HIS A 116 8.52 11.45 -6.80
CA HIS A 116 9.70 10.66 -7.17
C HIS A 116 9.43 9.60 -8.24
N LYS A 117 8.17 9.36 -8.60
CA LYS A 117 7.75 8.25 -9.44
C LYS A 117 6.56 8.63 -10.32
N ASN A 118 6.52 8.03 -11.50
CA ASN A 118 5.37 8.10 -12.39
C ASN A 118 4.34 7.03 -12.00
N ILE A 119 3.21 7.44 -11.43
CA ILE A 119 2.15 6.50 -11.05
C ILE A 119 1.31 6.19 -12.29
N ILE A 120 1.49 4.99 -12.87
CA ILE A 120 0.83 4.58 -14.11
C ILE A 120 -0.57 3.99 -13.90
N GLY A 121 -0.95 3.76 -12.64
CA GLY A 121 -2.23 3.20 -12.26
C GLY A 121 -2.30 2.93 -10.76
N ALA A 122 -3.51 2.86 -10.23
CA ALA A 122 -3.74 2.53 -8.83
C ALA A 122 -5.07 1.82 -8.57
N ASP A 123 -5.10 1.01 -7.51
CA ASP A 123 -6.30 0.42 -6.93
C ASP A 123 -6.40 0.75 -5.43
N ILE A 124 -7.64 0.89 -4.95
CA ILE A 124 -7.98 1.11 -3.53
C ILE A 124 -8.94 0.00 -3.11
N ASN A 125 -8.50 -0.85 -2.19
CA ASN A 125 -9.21 -2.06 -1.73
C ASN A 125 -9.45 -2.03 -0.22
N GLY A 126 -10.10 -3.07 0.32
CA GLY A 126 -10.24 -3.27 1.77
C GLY A 126 -11.52 -2.69 2.38
N TYR A 127 -12.43 -2.17 1.55
CA TYR A 127 -13.70 -1.67 2.06
C TYR A 127 -14.62 -2.80 2.51
N ILE A 128 -15.10 -2.75 3.75
CA ILE A 128 -16.13 -3.65 4.23
C ILE A 128 -17.17 -2.84 5.00
N GLY A 129 -18.13 -2.29 4.27
CA GLY A 129 -19.42 -1.86 4.82
C GLY A 129 -20.56 -2.68 4.23
N PRO A 130 -21.77 -2.61 4.83
CA PRO A 130 -22.96 -3.12 4.17
C PRO A 130 -23.04 -2.61 2.73
N PRO A 131 -23.50 -3.41 1.75
CA PRO A 131 -23.61 -2.99 0.35
C PRO A 131 -24.40 -1.67 0.17
N ASP A 132 -25.26 -1.35 1.14
CA ASP A 132 -26.14 -0.18 1.16
C ASP A 132 -25.55 1.02 1.93
N ILE A 133 -24.50 0.80 2.72
CA ILE A 133 -23.72 1.88 3.33
C ILE A 133 -22.49 2.02 2.46
N PHE A 134 -22.57 2.87 1.45
CA PHE A 134 -21.33 3.43 0.94
C PHE A 134 -20.67 4.15 2.12
N PRO A 135 -19.37 3.93 2.37
CA PRO A 135 -18.65 4.79 3.30
C PRO A 135 -18.81 6.19 2.75
N ASP A 136 -18.74 7.20 3.62
CA ASP A 136 -18.54 8.55 3.14
C ASP A 136 -17.42 8.52 2.09
N ARG A 137 -17.81 8.70 0.81
CA ARG A 137 -16.91 8.59 -0.33
C ARG A 137 -15.82 9.64 -0.23
N SER A 138 -15.94 10.62 0.68
CA SER A 138 -14.92 11.62 0.95
C SER A 138 -13.55 11.02 1.20
N LEU A 139 -13.43 9.87 1.88
CA LEU A 139 -12.11 9.24 2.10
C LEU A 139 -11.51 8.69 0.80
N TYR A 140 -12.31 7.95 0.02
CA TYR A 140 -11.90 7.43 -1.29
C TYR A 140 -11.54 8.54 -2.24
N LEU A 141 -12.37 9.57 -2.29
CA LEU A 141 -12.14 10.75 -3.13
C LEU A 141 -10.89 11.49 -2.67
N LYS A 142 -10.64 11.63 -1.35
CA LYS A 142 -9.38 12.21 -0.85
C LYS A 142 -8.17 11.42 -1.33
N ILE A 143 -8.19 10.09 -1.19
CA ILE A 143 -7.06 9.23 -1.60
C ILE A 143 -6.92 9.24 -3.12
N ALA A 144 -8.00 9.02 -3.87
CA ALA A 144 -8.00 9.03 -5.33
C ALA A 144 -7.52 10.39 -5.87
N ASN A 145 -8.01 11.50 -5.32
CA ASN A 145 -7.54 12.84 -5.68
C ASN A 145 -6.07 13.03 -5.34
N SER A 146 -5.60 12.51 -4.21
CA SER A 146 -4.17 12.59 -3.87
C SER A 146 -3.30 11.85 -4.88
N ILE A 147 -3.81 10.77 -5.48
CA ILE A 147 -3.11 10.00 -6.52
C ILE A 147 -3.21 10.71 -7.89
N LEU A 148 -4.40 11.18 -8.27
CA LEU A 148 -4.75 11.60 -9.62
C LEU A 148 -4.56 13.10 -9.90
N LEU A 149 -4.67 13.97 -8.89
CA LEU A 149 -4.55 15.42 -9.07
C LEU A 149 -3.13 15.86 -8.74
N SER A 150 -2.41 16.30 -9.77
CA SER A 150 -1.12 16.98 -9.73
C SER A 150 -1.26 18.46 -9.40
#